data_AF-A0A662MAG7-F1
#
_entry.id   AF-A0A662MAG7-F1
#
_cell.length_a   1.000
_cell.length_b   1.000
_cell.length_c   1.000
_cell.angle_alpha   90.00
_cell.angle_beta   90.00
_cell.angle_gamma   90.00
#
_symmetry.space_group_name_H-M   'P 1'
#
loop_
_entity.id
_entity.type
_entity.pdbx_description
1 polymer ?
#
loop_
_entity_poly.entity_id
_entity_poly.type
_entity_poly.pdbx_seq_one_letter_code
_entity_poly.pdbx_strand_id
1 'polypeptide(L)'
;LDETGDTPEDIRDYIRNAYLSMGIEYVLIGGDDDVVPAKMLWVYGLDENTTPYQTFMPSDLYYGCLDGTYNYDGDDRWGEPTDGEGGHDVDLIAEVYVGRACVGDKTEVNNFVDKTIEYMSADADPYLKKILLAGEYLGDYGVASWGGNYLDQIIDGSNLDGYTTVGIPSAKFNIEKMYDRDWQNNYWTKEDMMSRIESGEHVIQHDGHSSYEYNMKMVTDDVENLDNTKYCFIYSNGCMSGGFDHGDCMAEYFTVKTSHGAFAAIMNARYGWFWSFSTDGDSQRFVREFWDAVFGESIHGIGAANQDSKEDNLYIINRSCIRWTYYELNLFGDPSVEFRINNAPDKPAAPSGPSQAKAGEECTYTAVTTDIEGDKIYYMFDWGDGSMSDWLGPYDSGQEVSASHSWEKRGYYNIKVKAKDVNGAESDWSEPLRVRAPKAYDALSLLERINEWLISLFGIELMPLPFK
;
A
#
# COMPACT_ATOMS: atom_id res chain seq x y z
N LEU A 1 -2.87 -24.14 14.56
CA LEU A 1 -3.79 -25.27 14.31
C LEU A 1 -4.54 -25.71 15.56
N ASP A 2 -3.89 -25.92 16.73
CA ASP A 2 -4.61 -26.33 17.96
C ASP A 2 -5.80 -25.42 18.35
N GLU A 3 -5.74 -24.12 18.04
CA GLU A 3 -6.82 -23.15 18.28
C GLU A 3 -7.67 -22.84 17.03
N THR A 4 -7.10 -23.00 15.84
CA THR A 4 -7.69 -22.56 14.55
C THR A 4 -8.34 -23.70 13.75
N GLY A 5 -8.05 -24.96 14.10
CA GLY A 5 -8.26 -26.13 13.23
C GLY A 5 -7.17 -26.30 12.17
N ASP A 6 -7.25 -27.41 11.45
CA ASP A 6 -6.32 -27.86 10.39
C ASP A 6 -6.98 -27.99 9.01
N THR A 7 -8.28 -27.74 8.91
CA THR A 7 -9.01 -27.68 7.63
C THR A 7 -9.26 -26.24 7.20
N PRO A 8 -9.37 -25.96 5.88
CA PRO A 8 -9.73 -24.63 5.41
C PRO A 8 -11.03 -24.08 6.03
N GLU A 9 -12.03 -24.92 6.23
CA GLU A 9 -13.29 -24.57 6.86
C GLU A 9 -13.11 -24.09 8.30
N ASP A 10 -12.38 -24.84 9.11
CA ASP A 10 -12.12 -24.47 10.50
C ASP A 10 -11.34 -23.15 10.59
N ILE A 11 -10.34 -22.97 9.70
CA ILE A 11 -9.55 -21.74 9.63
C ILE A 11 -10.44 -20.54 9.23
N ARG A 12 -11.29 -20.68 8.20
CA ARG A 12 -12.21 -19.62 7.78
C ARG A 12 -13.22 -19.29 8.89
N ASP A 13 -13.71 -20.28 9.62
CA ASP A 13 -14.61 -20.09 10.77
C ASP A 13 -13.89 -19.35 11.92
N TYR A 14 -12.63 -19.68 12.18
CA TYR A 14 -11.81 -18.95 13.15
C TYR A 14 -11.63 -17.48 12.74
N ILE A 15 -11.27 -17.22 11.47
CA ILE A 15 -11.11 -15.87 10.93
C ILE A 15 -12.41 -15.08 11.05
N ARG A 16 -13.55 -15.68 10.68
CA ARG A 16 -14.88 -15.07 10.85
C ARG A 16 -15.16 -14.67 12.30
N ASN A 17 -14.85 -15.55 13.25
CA ASN A 17 -15.01 -15.24 14.66
C ASN A 17 -14.08 -14.11 15.12
N ALA A 18 -12.83 -14.09 14.66
CA ALA A 18 -11.88 -13.02 14.95
C ALA A 18 -12.35 -11.69 14.35
N TYR A 19 -12.84 -11.67 13.11
CA TYR A 19 -13.43 -10.49 12.48
C TYR A 19 -14.59 -9.94 13.33
N LEU A 20 -15.57 -10.78 13.68
CA LEU A 20 -16.76 -10.35 14.43
C LEU A 20 -16.48 -9.93 15.88
N SER A 21 -15.48 -10.52 16.52
CA SER A 21 -15.21 -10.30 17.96
C SER A 21 -14.07 -9.33 18.24
N MET A 22 -13.09 -9.23 17.34
CA MET A 22 -11.88 -8.42 17.50
C MET A 22 -11.79 -7.29 16.46
N GLY A 23 -12.50 -7.37 15.34
CA GLY A 23 -12.41 -6.38 14.26
C GLY A 23 -11.07 -6.44 13.53
N ILE A 24 -10.56 -7.64 13.25
CA ILE A 24 -9.35 -7.78 12.42
C ILE A 24 -9.62 -7.31 10.99
N GLU A 25 -8.61 -6.76 10.34
CA GLU A 25 -8.67 -6.30 8.95
C GLU A 25 -7.74 -7.12 8.03
N TYR A 26 -6.78 -7.84 8.62
CA TYR A 26 -5.73 -8.55 7.92
C TYR A 26 -5.54 -9.97 8.46
N VAL A 27 -5.21 -10.90 7.57
CA VAL A 27 -4.83 -12.27 7.91
C VAL A 27 -3.53 -12.62 7.17
N LEU A 28 -2.45 -12.80 7.93
CA LEU A 28 -1.22 -13.40 7.43
C LEU A 28 -1.22 -14.90 7.72
N ILE A 29 -1.26 -15.72 6.66
CA ILE A 29 -1.13 -17.16 6.75
C ILE A 29 0.36 -17.50 6.86
N GLY A 30 0.78 -17.96 8.05
CA GLY A 30 2.14 -18.44 8.29
C GLY A 30 2.21 -19.97 8.17
N GLY A 31 2.64 -20.45 7.01
CA GLY A 31 2.77 -21.87 6.70
C GLY A 31 2.64 -22.13 5.20
N ASP A 32 3.42 -23.08 4.70
CA ASP A 32 3.24 -23.63 3.36
C ASP A 32 1.94 -24.49 3.27
N ASP A 33 1.55 -24.94 2.08
CA ASP A 33 0.27 -25.66 1.84
C ASP A 33 0.13 -26.95 2.67
N ASP A 34 1.24 -27.60 3.00
CA ASP A 34 1.24 -28.80 3.84
C ASP A 34 0.99 -28.50 5.34
N VAL A 35 1.17 -27.25 5.77
CA VAL A 35 0.90 -26.76 7.13
C VAL A 35 -0.44 -26.05 7.23
N VAL A 36 -0.70 -25.10 6.32
CA VAL A 36 -1.96 -24.35 6.26
C VAL A 36 -2.50 -24.43 4.82
N PRO A 37 -3.34 -25.43 4.52
CA PRO A 37 -3.77 -25.68 3.14
C PRO A 37 -4.57 -24.51 2.59
N ALA A 38 -4.49 -24.26 1.29
CA ALA A 38 -5.45 -23.39 0.63
C ALA A 38 -6.78 -24.11 0.37
N LYS A 39 -7.85 -23.35 0.15
CA LYS A 39 -9.09 -23.95 -0.36
C LYS A 39 -8.94 -24.17 -1.86
N MET A 40 -9.16 -25.41 -2.29
CA MET A 40 -9.19 -25.78 -3.70
C MET A 40 -10.55 -25.41 -4.31
N LEU A 41 -10.62 -24.25 -4.96
CA LEU A 41 -11.83 -23.77 -5.63
C LEU A 41 -11.90 -24.30 -7.06
N TRP A 42 -12.99 -24.97 -7.41
CA TRP A 42 -13.26 -25.32 -8.79
C TRP A 42 -13.57 -24.07 -9.60
N VAL A 43 -12.94 -23.96 -10.76
CA VAL A 43 -13.18 -22.85 -11.68
C VAL A 43 -13.25 -23.33 -13.11
N TYR A 44 -14.14 -22.70 -13.85
CA TYR A 44 -14.30 -22.86 -15.29
C TYR A 44 -14.20 -21.50 -15.97
N GLY A 45 -13.41 -21.44 -17.04
CA GLY A 45 -13.21 -20.25 -17.86
C GLY A 45 -13.27 -20.59 -19.35
N LEU A 46 -13.53 -19.58 -20.16
CA LEU A 46 -13.51 -19.68 -21.62
C LEU A 46 -12.43 -18.78 -22.19
N ASP A 47 -11.30 -19.33 -22.62
CA ASP A 47 -10.24 -18.59 -23.30
C ASP A 47 -10.80 -17.86 -24.53
N GLU A 48 -10.69 -16.53 -24.52
CA GLU A 48 -11.29 -15.59 -25.48
C GLU A 48 -12.80 -15.80 -25.71
N ASN A 49 -13.53 -16.28 -24.71
CA ASN A 49 -14.93 -16.73 -24.81
C ASN A 49 -15.18 -17.89 -25.79
N THR A 50 -14.15 -18.68 -26.11
CA THR A 50 -14.25 -19.76 -27.10
C THR A 50 -13.84 -21.12 -26.56
N THR A 51 -12.69 -21.23 -25.91
CA THR A 51 -12.10 -22.53 -25.59
C THR A 51 -12.20 -22.81 -24.09
N PRO A 52 -12.87 -23.88 -23.67
CA PRO A 52 -13.10 -24.14 -22.25
C PRO A 52 -11.86 -24.67 -21.53
N TYR A 53 -11.63 -24.12 -20.35
CA TYR A 53 -10.65 -24.59 -19.37
C TYR A 53 -11.34 -24.76 -18.02
N GLN A 54 -10.88 -25.73 -17.24
CA GLN A 54 -11.33 -25.91 -15.87
C GLN A 54 -10.21 -26.49 -15.02
N THR A 55 -10.19 -26.16 -13.73
CA THR A 55 -9.19 -26.66 -12.78
C THR A 55 -9.72 -26.53 -11.35
N PHE A 56 -8.96 -27.07 -10.40
CA PHE A 56 -9.04 -26.70 -8.99
C PHE A 56 -7.92 -25.72 -8.69
N MET A 57 -8.28 -24.57 -8.13
CA MET A 57 -7.43 -23.43 -7.86
C MET A 57 -7.10 -23.35 -6.38
N PRO A 58 -5.83 -23.40 -5.96
CA PRO A 58 -5.49 -23.03 -4.59
C PRO A 58 -5.74 -21.53 -4.42
N SER A 59 -6.69 -21.17 -3.58
CA SER A 59 -7.10 -19.78 -3.42
C SER A 59 -7.20 -19.39 -1.96
N ASP A 60 -6.44 -18.36 -1.60
CA ASP A 60 -6.54 -17.72 -0.28
C ASP A 60 -7.71 -16.72 -0.20
N LEU A 61 -8.38 -16.43 -1.33
CA LEU A 61 -9.63 -15.65 -1.35
C LEU A 61 -10.66 -16.21 -0.36
N TYR A 62 -10.74 -17.53 -0.25
CA TYR A 62 -11.65 -18.23 0.65
C TYR A 62 -11.53 -17.78 2.11
N TYR A 63 -10.33 -17.36 2.53
CA TYR A 63 -10.06 -16.88 3.88
C TYR A 63 -10.40 -15.40 4.07
N GLY A 64 -10.56 -14.64 2.98
CA GLY A 64 -10.88 -13.21 3.00
C GLY A 64 -12.37 -12.92 2.92
N CYS A 65 -13.11 -13.71 2.13
CA CYS A 65 -14.56 -13.65 1.98
C CYS A 65 -15.22 -14.50 3.05
N LEU A 66 -15.91 -13.91 4.01
CA LEU A 66 -16.38 -14.58 5.23
C LEU A 66 -17.87 -14.88 5.18
N ASP A 67 -18.61 -14.40 4.20
CA ASP A 67 -20.05 -14.62 4.08
C ASP A 67 -20.41 -15.91 3.31
N GLY A 68 -21.55 -16.48 3.67
CA GLY A 68 -22.15 -17.60 2.94
C GLY A 68 -21.34 -18.90 2.89
N THR A 69 -21.95 -19.89 2.24
CA THR A 69 -21.29 -21.15 1.88
C THR A 69 -20.53 -21.01 0.56
N TYR A 70 -19.57 -21.90 0.37
CA TYR A 70 -18.79 -22.09 -0.86
C TYR A 70 -18.98 -23.51 -1.42
N ASN A 71 -19.99 -24.23 -0.93
CA ASN A 71 -20.39 -25.56 -1.38
C ASN A 71 -21.85 -25.79 -0.97
N TYR A 72 -22.77 -25.13 -1.67
CA TYR A 72 -24.18 -25.16 -1.31
C TYR A 72 -24.82 -26.49 -1.69
N ASP A 73 -24.40 -27.08 -2.81
CA ASP A 73 -24.97 -28.34 -3.31
C ASP A 73 -24.32 -29.60 -2.70
N GLY A 74 -23.18 -29.43 -2.01
CA GLY A 74 -22.50 -30.45 -1.23
C GLY A 74 -21.66 -31.41 -2.07
N ASP A 75 -21.21 -30.99 -3.26
CA ASP A 75 -20.34 -31.78 -4.12
C ASP A 75 -18.83 -31.49 -3.87
N ASP A 76 -17.95 -32.01 -4.74
CA ASP A 76 -16.50 -31.86 -4.60
C ASP A 76 -15.95 -30.57 -5.28
N ARG A 77 -16.80 -29.74 -5.89
CA ARG A 77 -16.47 -28.56 -6.70
C ARG A 77 -16.80 -27.26 -5.98
N TRP A 78 -16.08 -27.01 -4.91
CA TRP A 78 -16.23 -25.79 -4.12
C TRP A 78 -16.01 -24.52 -4.94
N GLY A 79 -16.79 -23.48 -4.66
CA GLY A 79 -16.60 -22.15 -5.27
C GLY A 79 -17.31 -21.99 -6.62
N GLU A 80 -18.24 -22.87 -6.96
CA GLU A 80 -19.06 -22.71 -8.17
C GLU A 80 -19.96 -21.47 -8.07
N PRO A 81 -20.36 -20.85 -9.19
CA PRO A 81 -21.33 -19.74 -9.19
C PRO A 81 -22.74 -20.09 -8.70
N THR A 82 -22.96 -21.32 -8.24
CA THR A 82 -24.18 -21.80 -7.59
C THR A 82 -23.96 -22.26 -6.15
N ASP A 83 -22.77 -22.02 -5.60
CA ASP A 83 -22.38 -22.49 -4.27
C ASP A 83 -22.62 -21.52 -3.14
N GLY A 84 -23.10 -20.31 -3.43
CA GLY A 84 -23.50 -19.34 -2.44
C GLY A 84 -24.83 -19.67 -1.78
N GLU A 85 -25.17 -18.88 -0.76
CA GLU A 85 -26.40 -19.04 0.02
C GLU A 85 -27.64 -19.11 -0.90
N GLY A 86 -28.45 -20.17 -0.77
CA GLY A 86 -29.65 -20.35 -1.57
C GLY A 86 -29.41 -20.76 -3.04
N GLY A 87 -28.19 -21.16 -3.40
CA GLY A 87 -27.82 -21.53 -4.77
C GLY A 87 -27.43 -20.33 -5.64
N HIS A 88 -27.07 -19.21 -5.00
CA HIS A 88 -26.55 -18.02 -5.66
C HIS A 88 -25.03 -18.11 -5.87
N ASP A 89 -24.41 -17.05 -6.40
CA ASP A 89 -22.95 -16.99 -6.51
C ASP A 89 -22.31 -16.99 -5.13
N VAL A 90 -21.08 -17.51 -5.04
CA VAL A 90 -20.31 -17.42 -3.79
C VAL A 90 -19.98 -15.97 -3.46
N ASP A 91 -19.70 -15.72 -2.19
CA ASP A 91 -19.20 -14.43 -1.77
C ASP A 91 -17.80 -14.20 -2.37
N LEU A 92 -17.62 -13.07 -3.05
CA LEU A 92 -16.35 -12.70 -3.70
C LEU A 92 -15.76 -11.42 -3.10
N ILE A 93 -16.47 -10.76 -2.20
CA ILE A 93 -16.07 -9.50 -1.57
C ILE A 93 -15.41 -9.85 -0.24
N ALA A 94 -14.26 -9.26 0.07
CA ALA A 94 -13.54 -9.64 1.28
C ALA A 94 -13.91 -8.77 2.48
N GLU A 95 -14.05 -9.39 3.65
CA GLU A 95 -14.11 -8.69 4.94
C GLU A 95 -12.71 -8.45 5.53
N VAL A 96 -11.73 -9.28 5.15
CA VAL A 96 -10.33 -9.18 5.59
C VAL A 96 -9.36 -9.43 4.44
N TYR A 97 -8.22 -8.76 4.45
CA TYR A 97 -7.20 -8.90 3.42
C TYR A 97 -6.20 -10.00 3.77
N VAL A 98 -5.97 -10.92 2.84
CA VAL A 98 -5.19 -12.14 3.08
C VAL A 98 -3.87 -12.08 2.33
N GLY A 99 -2.79 -12.47 3.01
CA GLY A 99 -1.50 -12.77 2.41
C GLY A 99 -0.89 -14.01 3.05
N ARG A 100 0.09 -14.61 2.38
CA ARG A 100 0.70 -15.88 2.77
C ARG A 100 2.22 -15.78 2.84
N ALA A 101 2.78 -16.32 3.91
CA ALA A 101 4.19 -16.67 4.03
C ALA A 101 4.30 -18.20 3.98
N CYS A 102 4.71 -18.76 2.83
CA CYS A 102 4.86 -20.20 2.61
C CYS A 102 6.10 -20.77 3.33
N VAL A 103 6.08 -20.75 4.65
CA VAL A 103 7.22 -21.16 5.48
C VAL A 103 7.01 -22.59 5.98
N GLY A 104 7.99 -23.46 5.75
CA GLY A 104 8.10 -24.82 6.27
C GLY A 104 9.11 -24.94 7.42
N ASP A 105 10.05 -24.00 7.55
CA ASP A 105 11.03 -23.99 8.64
C ASP A 105 11.40 -22.62 9.22
N LYS A 106 12.22 -22.63 10.29
CA LYS A 106 12.62 -21.42 11.01
C LYS A 106 13.51 -20.48 10.16
N THR A 107 14.29 -21.01 9.25
CA THR A 107 15.14 -20.20 8.36
C THR A 107 14.26 -19.38 7.43
N GLU A 108 13.26 -20.02 6.82
CA GLU A 108 12.29 -19.37 5.93
C GLU A 108 11.44 -18.32 6.68
N VAL A 109 11.02 -18.62 7.92
CA VAL A 109 10.38 -17.63 8.81
C VAL A 109 11.26 -16.40 9.01
N ASN A 110 12.55 -16.59 9.32
CA ASN A 110 13.45 -15.46 9.53
C ASN A 110 13.65 -14.66 8.24
N ASN A 111 13.84 -15.34 7.09
CA ASN A 111 13.98 -14.67 5.80
C ASN A 111 12.77 -13.78 5.49
N PHE A 112 11.55 -14.30 5.68
CA PHE A 112 10.33 -13.55 5.47
C PHE A 112 10.23 -12.33 6.40
N VAL A 113 10.42 -12.55 7.71
CA VAL A 113 10.28 -11.51 8.74
C VAL A 113 11.35 -10.43 8.58
N ASP A 114 12.60 -10.81 8.37
CA ASP A 114 13.72 -9.87 8.25
C ASP A 114 13.51 -8.98 7.01
N LYS A 115 13.16 -9.55 5.85
CA LYS A 115 12.86 -8.76 4.63
C LYS A 115 11.69 -7.81 4.80
N THR A 116 10.61 -8.28 5.44
CA THR A 116 9.41 -7.47 5.69
C THR A 116 9.74 -6.29 6.62
N ILE A 117 10.43 -6.55 7.74
CA ILE A 117 10.83 -5.50 8.69
C ILE A 117 11.82 -4.54 8.04
N GLU A 118 12.82 -5.02 7.29
CA GLU A 118 13.79 -4.17 6.61
C GLU A 118 13.12 -3.24 5.59
N TYR A 119 12.16 -3.73 4.80
CA TYR A 119 11.40 -2.88 3.89
C TYR A 119 10.57 -1.82 4.63
N MET A 120 9.82 -2.24 5.66
CA MET A 120 8.97 -1.33 6.44
C MET A 120 9.78 -0.29 7.23
N SER A 121 10.97 -0.66 7.70
CA SER A 121 11.82 0.20 8.53
C SER A 121 12.92 0.92 7.76
N ALA A 122 13.07 0.69 6.45
CA ALA A 122 14.09 1.36 5.66
C ALA A 122 13.94 2.89 5.79
N ASP A 123 15.06 3.60 5.84
CA ASP A 123 15.01 5.06 5.70
C ASP A 123 14.53 5.43 4.28
N ALA A 124 14.22 6.69 4.10
CA ALA A 124 14.07 7.24 2.77
C ALA A 124 15.28 6.92 1.89
N ASP A 125 15.05 6.18 0.80
CA ASP A 125 16.10 5.76 -0.11
C ASP A 125 15.65 5.89 -1.57
N PRO A 126 16.50 6.41 -2.48
CA PRO A 126 16.17 6.56 -3.89
C PRO A 126 15.65 5.31 -4.60
N TYR A 127 15.92 4.09 -4.09
CA TYR A 127 15.40 2.86 -4.70
C TYR A 127 13.88 2.79 -4.65
N LEU A 128 13.24 3.38 -3.64
CA LEU A 128 11.77 3.45 -3.48
C LEU A 128 11.06 4.21 -4.61
N LYS A 129 11.82 4.90 -5.47
CA LYS A 129 11.30 5.56 -6.66
C LYS A 129 11.51 4.77 -7.94
N LYS A 130 12.18 3.62 -7.88
CA LYS A 130 12.51 2.82 -9.07
C LYS A 130 11.45 1.77 -9.35
N ILE A 131 10.95 1.79 -10.58
CA ILE A 131 9.97 0.84 -11.06
C ILE A 131 10.49 0.23 -12.35
N LEU A 132 10.62 -1.10 -12.35
CA LEU A 132 10.98 -1.88 -13.53
C LEU A 132 9.73 -2.49 -14.15
N LEU A 133 9.50 -2.17 -15.43
CA LEU A 133 8.48 -2.81 -16.25
C LEU A 133 9.17 -3.81 -17.18
N ALA A 134 9.00 -5.10 -16.91
CA ALA A 134 9.68 -6.19 -17.62
C ALA A 134 8.70 -6.95 -18.52
N GLY A 135 8.82 -6.74 -19.83
CA GLY A 135 7.92 -7.31 -20.83
C GLY A 135 8.63 -8.31 -21.73
N GLU A 136 8.15 -9.55 -21.82
CA GLU A 136 8.69 -10.57 -22.71
C GLU A 136 7.95 -10.63 -24.06
N TYR A 137 8.55 -11.30 -25.03
CA TYR A 137 7.84 -11.78 -26.22
C TYR A 137 6.97 -13.00 -25.86
N LEU A 138 5.65 -12.90 -26.10
CA LEU A 138 4.66 -13.92 -25.70
C LEU A 138 4.30 -14.92 -26.82
N GLY A 139 4.74 -14.67 -28.05
CA GLY A 139 4.37 -15.42 -29.25
C GLY A 139 3.81 -14.54 -30.37
N ASP A 140 3.26 -15.13 -31.44
CA ASP A 140 2.75 -14.40 -32.60
C ASP A 140 1.23 -14.16 -32.50
N TYR A 141 0.86 -13.09 -31.79
CA TYR A 141 -0.53 -12.72 -31.46
C TYR A 141 -0.80 -11.23 -31.76
N GLY A 142 -0.07 -10.63 -32.69
CA GLY A 142 -0.23 -9.23 -33.07
C GLY A 142 0.17 -8.25 -31.95
N VAL A 143 -0.74 -7.39 -31.51
CA VAL A 143 -0.44 -6.45 -30.40
C VAL A 143 -0.21 -7.18 -29.08
N ALA A 144 -0.81 -8.36 -28.90
CA ALA A 144 -0.63 -9.20 -27.71
C ALA A 144 0.73 -9.92 -27.68
N SER A 145 1.53 -9.85 -28.75
CA SER A 145 2.84 -10.52 -28.83
C SER A 145 3.87 -10.03 -27.82
N TRP A 146 3.65 -8.87 -27.20
CA TRP A 146 4.65 -8.20 -26.40
C TRP A 146 4.05 -7.83 -25.06
N GLY A 147 4.57 -8.43 -23.98
CA GLY A 147 4.20 -8.06 -22.61
C GLY A 147 4.37 -6.57 -22.36
N GLY A 148 5.39 -5.95 -22.96
CA GLY A 148 5.59 -4.50 -22.87
C GLY A 148 4.41 -3.66 -23.39
N ASN A 149 3.56 -4.17 -24.29
CA ASN A 149 2.39 -3.42 -24.78
C ASN A 149 1.30 -3.33 -23.70
N TYR A 150 1.16 -4.38 -22.89
CA TYR A 150 0.31 -4.39 -21.71
C TYR A 150 0.88 -3.44 -20.64
N LEU A 151 2.19 -3.53 -20.38
CA LEU A 151 2.85 -2.71 -19.36
C LEU A 151 2.90 -1.21 -19.70
N ASP A 152 2.76 -0.82 -20.97
CA ASP A 152 2.58 0.59 -21.32
C ASP A 152 1.25 1.17 -20.81
N GLN A 153 0.21 0.34 -20.59
CA GLN A 153 -1.10 0.81 -20.16
C GLN A 153 -1.18 1.19 -18.67
N ILE A 154 -0.16 0.82 -17.88
CA ILE A 154 -0.09 1.14 -16.44
C ILE A 154 0.82 2.33 -16.14
N ILE A 155 1.31 3.03 -17.16
CA ILE A 155 2.08 4.27 -17.00
C ILE A 155 1.15 5.44 -17.21
N ASP A 156 0.97 6.29 -16.20
CA ASP A 156 0.04 7.43 -16.18
C ASP A 156 -1.45 7.07 -16.44
N GLY A 157 -1.76 5.78 -16.54
CA GLY A 157 -3.10 5.25 -16.77
C GLY A 157 -3.44 5.03 -18.24
N SER A 158 -4.64 4.50 -18.48
CA SER A 158 -5.13 4.16 -19.81
C SER A 158 -6.65 4.27 -19.87
N ASN A 159 -7.19 4.64 -21.03
CA ASN A 159 -8.63 4.63 -21.34
C ASN A 159 -8.96 3.63 -22.47
N LEU A 160 -8.06 2.71 -22.75
CA LEU A 160 -8.24 1.65 -23.74
C LEU A 160 -9.22 0.59 -23.24
N ASP A 161 -9.73 -0.22 -24.16
CA ASP A 161 -10.49 -1.43 -23.85
C ASP A 161 -11.84 -1.17 -23.14
N GLY A 162 -12.33 0.06 -23.24
CA GLY A 162 -13.67 0.47 -22.80
C GLY A 162 -13.78 0.89 -21.32
N TYR A 163 -12.66 1.01 -20.60
CA TYR A 163 -12.60 1.46 -19.21
C TYR A 163 -11.34 2.28 -18.95
N THR A 164 -11.38 3.13 -17.92
CA THR A 164 -10.30 4.05 -17.58
C THR A 164 -9.71 3.65 -16.25
N THR A 165 -8.39 3.57 -16.19
CA THR A 165 -7.62 3.34 -14.95
C THR A 165 -6.54 4.41 -14.84
N VAL A 166 -6.23 4.83 -13.62
CA VAL A 166 -4.99 5.53 -13.27
C VAL A 166 -3.87 4.50 -13.21
N GLY A 167 -2.66 4.93 -13.55
CA GLY A 167 -1.48 4.09 -13.49
C GLY A 167 -0.38 4.74 -12.68
N ILE A 168 0.79 4.11 -12.69
CA ILE A 168 2.00 4.59 -12.05
C ILE A 168 2.35 5.99 -12.62
N PRO A 169 2.42 7.03 -11.78
CA PRO A 169 2.68 8.39 -12.25
C PRO A 169 4.15 8.54 -12.66
N SER A 170 4.41 8.62 -13.96
CA SER A 170 5.76 8.75 -14.54
C SER A 170 6.48 10.03 -14.11
N ALA A 171 5.73 11.04 -13.65
CA ALA A 171 6.27 12.26 -13.09
C ALA A 171 6.86 12.09 -11.67
N LYS A 172 6.48 11.03 -10.95
CA LYS A 172 6.94 10.76 -9.57
C LYS A 172 7.96 9.63 -9.48
N PHE A 173 7.91 8.67 -10.42
CA PHE A 173 8.74 7.47 -10.41
C PHE A 173 9.75 7.41 -11.56
N ASN A 174 10.89 6.80 -11.28
CA ASN A 174 11.89 6.42 -12.26
C ASN A 174 11.49 5.09 -12.89
N ILE A 175 10.71 5.14 -13.97
CA ILE A 175 10.23 3.96 -14.67
C ILE A 175 11.26 3.51 -15.71
N GLU A 176 11.86 2.33 -15.50
CA GLU A 176 12.68 1.62 -16.50
C GLU A 176 11.80 0.65 -17.30
N LYS A 177 11.92 0.68 -18.63
CA LYS A 177 11.25 -0.26 -19.53
C LYS A 177 12.26 -1.29 -20.02
N MET A 178 12.11 -2.53 -19.57
CA MET A 178 12.89 -3.68 -20.03
C MET A 178 12.00 -4.58 -20.87
N TYR A 179 11.71 -4.14 -22.10
CA TYR A 179 10.81 -4.83 -23.01
C TYR A 179 11.58 -5.52 -24.12
N ASP A 180 11.31 -6.81 -24.34
CA ASP A 180 11.97 -7.59 -25.39
C ASP A 180 11.95 -6.85 -26.72
N ARG A 181 10.80 -6.34 -27.17
CA ARG A 181 10.65 -5.59 -28.44
C ARG A 181 11.61 -4.42 -28.65
N ASP A 182 12.14 -3.84 -27.58
CA ASP A 182 13.02 -2.66 -27.62
C ASP A 182 14.51 -3.04 -27.57
N TRP A 183 14.80 -4.33 -27.37
CA TRP A 183 16.16 -4.86 -27.24
C TRP A 183 16.68 -5.49 -28.53
N GLN A 184 18.01 -5.60 -28.63
CA GLN A 184 18.62 -6.27 -29.76
C GLN A 184 18.16 -7.74 -29.82
N ASN A 185 17.73 -8.19 -31.00
CA ASN A 185 17.15 -9.53 -31.22
C ASN A 185 15.87 -9.81 -30.43
N ASN A 186 15.20 -8.77 -29.95
CA ASN A 186 14.00 -8.86 -29.16
C ASN A 186 14.16 -9.67 -27.86
N TYR A 187 15.29 -9.51 -27.16
CA TYR A 187 15.64 -10.36 -26.03
C TYR A 187 16.52 -9.64 -24.99
N TRP A 188 16.01 -9.45 -23.78
CA TRP A 188 16.82 -9.22 -22.56
C TRP A 188 17.13 -10.56 -21.87
N THR A 189 18.23 -10.65 -21.10
CA THR A 189 18.68 -11.91 -20.47
C THR A 189 18.33 -12.00 -18.99
N LYS A 190 18.48 -13.18 -18.39
CA LYS A 190 18.32 -13.33 -16.93
C LYS A 190 19.33 -12.50 -16.15
N GLU A 191 20.56 -12.36 -16.65
CA GLU A 191 21.59 -11.52 -16.03
C GLU A 191 21.20 -10.05 -16.02
N ASP A 192 20.48 -9.58 -17.05
CA ASP A 192 19.92 -8.22 -17.05
C ASP A 192 18.93 -8.02 -15.90
N MET A 193 18.02 -8.99 -15.69
CA MET A 193 17.03 -8.96 -14.60
C MET A 193 17.69 -9.06 -13.22
N MET A 194 18.57 -10.06 -13.01
CA MET A 194 19.30 -10.24 -11.76
C MET A 194 20.05 -8.95 -11.38
N SER A 195 20.74 -8.33 -12.35
CA SER A 195 21.46 -7.07 -12.11
C SER A 195 20.56 -5.93 -11.65
N ARG A 196 19.28 -5.87 -12.07
CA ARG A 196 18.34 -4.84 -11.59
C ARG A 196 17.94 -5.11 -10.14
N ILE A 197 17.56 -6.36 -9.85
CA ILE A 197 17.21 -6.80 -8.49
C ILE A 197 18.36 -6.50 -7.52
N GLU A 198 19.58 -6.91 -7.86
CA GLU A 198 20.82 -6.66 -7.09
C GLU A 198 21.12 -5.16 -6.92
N SER A 199 20.77 -4.32 -7.90
CA SER A 199 20.93 -2.87 -7.81
C SER A 199 19.88 -2.15 -6.96
N GLY A 200 18.88 -2.90 -6.46
CA GLY A 200 17.73 -2.40 -5.72
C GLY A 200 16.70 -1.76 -6.64
N GLU A 201 15.76 -2.57 -7.13
CA GLU A 201 14.47 -2.13 -7.66
C GLU A 201 13.43 -2.17 -6.55
N HIS A 202 12.50 -1.21 -6.53
CA HIS A 202 11.42 -1.22 -5.54
C HIS A 202 10.22 -2.01 -6.04
N VAL A 203 9.81 -1.80 -7.29
CA VAL A 203 8.70 -2.53 -7.91
C VAL A 203 9.18 -3.17 -9.21
N ILE A 204 8.83 -4.43 -9.40
CA ILE A 204 8.98 -5.14 -10.68
C ILE A 204 7.60 -5.61 -11.13
N GLN A 205 7.11 -5.01 -12.20
CA GLN A 205 5.93 -5.52 -12.91
C GLN A 205 6.40 -6.37 -14.09
N HIS A 206 6.01 -7.63 -14.11
CA HIS A 206 6.39 -8.59 -15.14
C HIS A 206 5.18 -9.07 -15.94
N ASP A 207 5.29 -8.97 -17.27
CA ASP A 207 4.39 -9.62 -18.21
C ASP A 207 5.20 -10.47 -19.19
N GLY A 208 5.13 -11.79 -19.03
CA GLY A 208 5.99 -12.72 -19.72
C GLY A 208 5.68 -14.19 -19.44
N HIS A 209 6.51 -15.08 -19.96
CA HIS A 209 6.33 -16.51 -19.74
C HIS A 209 6.73 -16.91 -18.33
N SER A 210 6.01 -17.85 -17.74
CA SER A 210 6.34 -18.40 -16.42
C SER A 210 5.88 -19.85 -16.27
N SER A 211 6.44 -20.51 -15.26
CA SER A 211 6.01 -21.81 -14.74
C SER A 211 6.33 -21.89 -13.25
N TYR A 212 6.01 -23.00 -12.59
CA TYR A 212 6.28 -23.21 -11.16
C TYR A 212 7.72 -22.84 -10.74
N GLU A 213 8.73 -23.19 -11.54
CA GLU A 213 10.16 -22.95 -11.24
C GLU A 213 10.85 -22.02 -12.27
N TYR A 214 10.08 -21.20 -12.98
CA TYR A 214 10.62 -20.23 -13.95
C TYR A 214 9.80 -18.95 -14.01
N ASN A 215 10.43 -17.78 -13.86
CA ASN A 215 9.80 -16.47 -13.96
C ASN A 215 10.84 -15.41 -14.35
N MET A 216 10.47 -14.43 -15.18
CA MET A 216 11.37 -13.35 -15.63
C MET A 216 12.71 -13.86 -16.19
N LYS A 217 12.66 -14.94 -16.99
CA LYS A 217 13.84 -15.66 -17.54
C LYS A 217 14.79 -16.31 -16.53
N MET A 218 14.47 -16.26 -15.25
CA MET A 218 15.23 -16.90 -14.18
C MET A 218 14.60 -18.24 -13.79
N VAL A 219 15.44 -19.14 -13.32
CA VAL A 219 15.01 -20.33 -12.56
C VAL A 219 15.29 -20.14 -11.07
N THR A 220 14.83 -21.06 -10.23
CA THR A 220 15.01 -21.02 -8.78
C THR A 220 16.46 -20.88 -8.34
N ASP A 221 17.39 -21.63 -8.94
CA ASP A 221 18.84 -21.51 -8.70
C ASP A 221 19.37 -20.08 -8.94
N ASP A 222 18.79 -19.32 -9.88
CA ASP A 222 19.22 -17.94 -10.13
C ASP A 222 18.79 -17.02 -8.97
N VAL A 223 17.60 -17.25 -8.40
CA VAL A 223 17.10 -16.49 -7.24
C VAL A 223 17.93 -16.77 -5.99
N GLU A 224 18.35 -18.02 -5.79
CA GLU A 224 19.25 -18.41 -4.69
C GLU A 224 20.62 -17.69 -4.76
N ASN A 225 21.04 -17.27 -5.96
CA ASN A 225 22.31 -16.60 -6.19
C ASN A 225 22.23 -15.06 -6.16
N LEU A 226 21.04 -14.46 -5.98
CA LEU A 226 20.90 -13.03 -5.76
C LEU A 226 21.56 -12.61 -4.45
N ASP A 227 21.93 -11.32 -4.35
CA ASP A 227 22.53 -10.73 -3.15
C ASP A 227 21.95 -9.35 -2.77
N ASN A 228 20.76 -9.02 -3.29
CA ASN A 228 20.13 -7.73 -3.01
C ASN A 228 19.76 -7.59 -1.53
N THR A 229 20.12 -6.43 -0.96
CA THR A 229 19.72 -5.99 0.39
C THR A 229 18.61 -4.96 0.38
N LYS A 230 18.15 -4.58 -0.83
CA LYS A 230 16.98 -3.74 -1.06
C LYS A 230 15.93 -4.61 -1.73
N TYR A 231 14.84 -4.87 -1.02
CA TYR A 231 13.85 -5.85 -1.45
C TYR A 231 12.81 -5.21 -2.35
N CYS A 232 12.47 -5.93 -3.44
CA CYS A 232 11.44 -5.50 -4.36
C CYS A 232 10.05 -6.06 -3.97
N PHE A 233 9.01 -5.43 -4.49
CA PHE A 233 7.71 -6.05 -4.72
C PHE A 233 7.66 -6.56 -6.15
N ILE A 234 7.12 -7.76 -6.36
CA ILE A 234 6.98 -8.36 -7.69
C ILE A 234 5.51 -8.64 -7.99
N TYR A 235 4.99 -8.11 -9.11
CA TYR A 235 3.71 -8.54 -9.66
C TYR A 235 3.97 -9.20 -11.01
N SER A 236 3.57 -10.46 -11.17
CA SER A 236 3.70 -11.17 -12.45
C SER A 236 2.37 -11.68 -13.03
N ASN A 237 2.13 -11.39 -14.30
CA ASN A 237 1.07 -11.99 -15.13
C ASN A 237 1.39 -13.41 -15.62
N GLY A 238 2.61 -13.89 -15.40
CA GLY A 238 3.05 -15.17 -15.93
C GLY A 238 2.29 -16.35 -15.34
N CYS A 239 2.28 -17.47 -16.06
CA CYS A 239 1.64 -18.69 -15.60
C CYS A 239 2.35 -19.34 -14.40
N MET A 240 1.59 -19.84 -13.43
CA MET A 240 1.96 -20.83 -12.41
C MET A 240 3.13 -20.47 -11.48
N SER A 241 3.71 -19.28 -11.55
CA SER A 241 4.84 -18.89 -10.70
C SER A 241 4.46 -18.72 -9.23
N GLY A 242 3.16 -18.63 -8.93
CA GLY A 242 2.58 -18.68 -7.58
C GLY A 242 1.81 -19.98 -7.31
N GLY A 243 2.12 -21.08 -8.00
CA GLY A 243 1.46 -22.37 -7.80
C GLY A 243 2.00 -23.13 -6.59
N PHE A 244 1.79 -22.59 -5.38
CA PHE A 244 2.35 -23.09 -4.11
C PHE A 244 1.81 -24.46 -3.67
N ASP A 245 0.74 -24.96 -4.29
CA ASP A 245 0.22 -26.32 -4.05
C ASP A 245 0.97 -27.40 -4.85
N HIS A 246 2.04 -27.02 -5.57
CA HIS A 246 2.83 -27.90 -6.43
C HIS A 246 4.30 -27.96 -6.00
N GLY A 247 4.54 -27.91 -4.69
CA GLY A 247 5.88 -27.74 -4.10
C GLY A 247 6.40 -26.32 -4.29
N ASP A 248 7.65 -26.09 -3.88
CA ASP A 248 8.27 -24.77 -3.85
C ASP A 248 8.25 -24.07 -5.22
N CYS A 249 7.42 -23.04 -5.36
CA CYS A 249 7.27 -22.25 -6.58
C CYS A 249 8.12 -20.97 -6.57
N MET A 250 8.26 -20.30 -7.72
CA MET A 250 9.05 -19.07 -7.86
C MET A 250 8.68 -17.99 -6.85
N ALA A 251 7.39 -17.82 -6.54
CA ALA A 251 6.94 -16.86 -5.53
C ALA A 251 7.56 -17.13 -4.16
N GLU A 252 7.69 -18.40 -3.76
CA GLU A 252 8.31 -18.81 -2.51
C GLU A 252 9.82 -18.58 -2.54
N TYR A 253 10.48 -18.86 -3.67
CA TYR A 253 11.91 -18.58 -3.82
C TYR A 253 12.22 -17.08 -3.64
N PHE A 254 11.40 -16.21 -4.21
CA PHE A 254 11.56 -14.77 -4.03
C PHE A 254 11.23 -14.29 -2.62
N THR A 255 10.28 -14.91 -1.92
CA THR A 255 9.70 -14.35 -0.68
C THR A 255 10.19 -15.02 0.61
N VAL A 256 10.46 -16.33 0.61
CA VAL A 256 10.75 -17.08 1.85
C VAL A 256 11.98 -18.00 1.77
N LYS A 257 12.28 -18.63 0.62
CA LYS A 257 13.38 -19.60 0.53
C LYS A 257 14.77 -18.95 0.61
N THR A 258 14.85 -17.65 0.28
CA THR A 258 16.10 -16.89 0.28
C THR A 258 16.01 -15.63 1.15
N SER A 259 17.15 -15.18 1.68
CA SER A 259 17.28 -13.90 2.40
C SER A 259 17.32 -12.68 1.47
N HIS A 260 17.20 -12.90 0.16
CA HIS A 260 17.25 -11.91 -0.91
C HIS A 260 15.94 -11.93 -1.70
N GLY A 261 15.88 -11.26 -2.85
CA GLY A 261 14.70 -11.20 -3.70
C GLY A 261 13.68 -10.18 -3.22
N ALA A 262 12.45 -10.65 -2.97
CA ALA A 262 11.29 -9.81 -2.74
C ALA A 262 10.81 -9.86 -1.28
N PHE A 263 10.22 -8.75 -0.81
CA PHE A 263 9.50 -8.74 0.46
C PHE A 263 8.03 -9.18 0.29
N ALA A 264 7.49 -9.01 -0.92
CA ALA A 264 6.16 -9.49 -1.29
C ALA A 264 6.04 -9.74 -2.80
N ALA A 265 5.16 -10.64 -3.19
CA ALA A 265 4.84 -10.91 -4.59
C ALA A 265 3.36 -11.23 -4.82
N ILE A 266 2.82 -10.84 -5.97
CA ILE A 266 1.53 -11.30 -6.50
C ILE A 266 1.80 -12.10 -7.77
N MET A 267 1.41 -13.37 -7.76
CA MET A 267 1.71 -14.30 -8.85
C MET A 267 0.56 -15.30 -9.04
N ASN A 268 0.37 -15.75 -10.28
CA ASN A 268 -0.71 -16.67 -10.62
C ASN A 268 -0.41 -18.10 -10.15
N ALA A 269 -1.38 -18.73 -9.51
CA ALA A 269 -1.32 -20.15 -9.18
C ALA A 269 -1.45 -21.07 -10.41
N ARG A 270 -2.09 -20.60 -11.49
CA ARG A 270 -2.30 -21.35 -12.73
C ARG A 270 -2.03 -20.46 -13.95
N TYR A 271 -2.66 -20.76 -15.09
CA TYR A 271 -2.41 -20.04 -16.33
C TYR A 271 -2.82 -18.57 -16.22
N GLY A 272 -1.89 -17.67 -16.51
CA GLY A 272 -2.23 -16.28 -16.83
C GLY A 272 -2.86 -16.19 -18.21
N TRP A 273 -3.82 -15.28 -18.37
CA TRP A 273 -4.70 -15.21 -19.53
C TRP A 273 -4.58 -13.87 -20.26
N PHE A 274 -4.45 -13.97 -21.58
CA PHE A 274 -4.43 -12.84 -22.50
C PHE A 274 -5.41 -13.07 -23.64
N TRP A 275 -5.66 -12.05 -24.47
CA TRP A 275 -6.50 -12.20 -25.67
C TRP A 275 -5.66 -11.95 -26.92
N SER A 276 -5.72 -12.86 -27.88
CA SER A 276 -5.02 -12.70 -29.15
C SER A 276 -5.42 -11.40 -29.86
N PHE A 277 -4.44 -10.68 -30.41
CA PHE A 277 -4.65 -9.44 -31.16
C PHE A 277 -5.32 -8.30 -30.36
N SER A 278 -5.32 -8.37 -29.02
CA SER A 278 -5.84 -7.34 -28.12
C SER A 278 -4.93 -7.16 -26.91
N THR A 279 -4.97 -6.00 -26.25
CA THR A 279 -4.39 -5.81 -24.90
C THR A 279 -5.43 -5.96 -23.79
N ASP A 280 -6.70 -6.19 -24.15
CA ASP A 280 -7.81 -6.46 -23.21
C ASP A 280 -7.80 -7.91 -22.68
N GLY A 281 -6.64 -8.40 -22.29
CA GLY A 281 -6.45 -9.73 -21.69
C GLY A 281 -7.07 -9.81 -20.30
N ASP A 282 -7.52 -11.00 -19.89
CA ASP A 282 -8.18 -11.19 -18.60
C ASP A 282 -7.23 -10.85 -17.44
N SER A 283 -5.97 -11.29 -17.46
CA SER A 283 -4.97 -10.93 -16.43
C SER A 283 -4.59 -9.46 -16.43
N GLN A 284 -4.56 -8.81 -17.59
CA GLN A 284 -4.21 -7.39 -17.69
C GLN A 284 -5.21 -6.50 -16.96
N ARG A 285 -6.48 -6.89 -16.91
CA ARG A 285 -7.48 -6.09 -16.20
C ARG A 285 -7.15 -5.97 -14.71
N PHE A 286 -6.77 -7.07 -14.06
CA PHE A 286 -6.36 -7.05 -12.66
C PHE A 286 -5.10 -6.22 -12.44
N VAL A 287 -4.12 -6.26 -13.36
CA VAL A 287 -2.94 -5.39 -13.26
C VAL A 287 -3.27 -3.91 -13.37
N ARG A 288 -4.17 -3.55 -14.30
CA ARG A 288 -4.60 -2.17 -14.47
C ARG A 288 -5.39 -1.66 -13.26
N GLU A 289 -6.33 -2.46 -12.75
CA GLU A 289 -7.08 -2.10 -11.54
C GLU A 289 -6.19 -2.12 -10.29
N PHE A 290 -5.18 -2.99 -10.19
CA PHE A 290 -4.25 -2.97 -9.06
C PHE A 290 -3.50 -1.64 -8.96
N TRP A 291 -2.99 -1.12 -10.09
CA TRP A 291 -2.33 0.18 -10.08
C TRP A 291 -3.32 1.36 -10.00
N ASP A 292 -4.59 1.16 -10.38
CA ASP A 292 -5.66 2.14 -10.14
C ASP A 292 -6.01 2.23 -8.65
N ALA A 293 -6.18 1.09 -7.97
CA ALA A 293 -6.35 1.03 -6.52
C ALA A 293 -5.25 1.81 -5.80
N VAL A 294 -4.01 1.55 -6.19
CA VAL A 294 -2.83 2.14 -5.58
C VAL A 294 -2.72 3.65 -5.82
N PHE A 295 -2.89 4.12 -7.07
CA PHE A 295 -2.61 5.53 -7.43
C PHE A 295 -3.85 6.37 -7.73
N GLY A 296 -4.94 5.76 -8.19
CA GLY A 296 -6.24 6.38 -8.42
C GLY A 296 -7.09 6.46 -7.16
N GLU A 297 -7.08 5.42 -6.34
CA GLU A 297 -7.94 5.30 -5.15
C GLU A 297 -7.20 5.55 -3.83
N SER A 298 -5.87 5.63 -3.86
CA SER A 298 -5.00 5.80 -2.68
C SER A 298 -5.05 4.61 -1.70
N ILE A 299 -5.23 3.40 -2.22
CA ILE A 299 -5.19 2.15 -1.46
C ILE A 299 -3.74 1.63 -1.48
N HIS A 300 -2.94 2.07 -0.51
CA HIS A 300 -1.50 1.77 -0.51
C HIS A 300 -1.15 0.40 0.09
N GLY A 301 -2.05 -0.22 0.87
CA GLY A 301 -1.86 -1.56 1.43
C GLY A 301 -1.90 -2.64 0.35
N ILE A 302 -0.87 -3.48 0.27
CA ILE A 302 -0.72 -4.46 -0.84
C ILE A 302 -1.88 -5.47 -0.84
N GLY A 303 -2.28 -5.97 0.32
CA GLY A 303 -3.41 -6.89 0.43
C GLY A 303 -4.73 -6.25 0.01
N ALA A 304 -4.94 -4.99 0.42
CA ALA A 304 -6.13 -4.22 0.07
C ALA A 304 -6.19 -3.92 -1.43
N ALA A 305 -5.10 -3.44 -2.03
CA ALA A 305 -5.02 -3.15 -3.46
C ALA A 305 -5.19 -4.41 -4.33
N ASN A 306 -4.65 -5.56 -3.91
CA ASN A 306 -4.87 -6.83 -4.61
C ASN A 306 -6.35 -7.22 -4.60
N GLN A 307 -7.01 -7.11 -3.46
CA GLN A 307 -8.42 -7.44 -3.36
C GLN A 307 -9.31 -6.45 -4.12
N ASP A 308 -9.02 -5.16 -4.02
CA ASP A 308 -9.73 -4.09 -4.74
C ASP A 308 -9.69 -4.32 -6.26
N SER A 309 -8.50 -4.66 -6.80
CA SER A 309 -8.33 -5.00 -8.22
C SER A 309 -9.21 -6.17 -8.69
N LYS A 310 -9.53 -7.09 -7.78
CA LYS A 310 -10.43 -8.20 -8.05
C LYS A 310 -11.87 -7.70 -8.03
N GLU A 311 -12.26 -6.98 -6.99
CA GLU A 311 -13.62 -6.48 -6.79
C GLU A 311 -14.07 -5.54 -7.90
N ASP A 312 -13.18 -4.70 -8.43
CA ASP A 312 -13.44 -3.86 -9.59
C ASP A 312 -13.77 -4.63 -10.86
N ASN A 313 -13.30 -5.88 -10.98
CA ASN A 313 -13.62 -6.75 -12.09
C ASN A 313 -14.91 -7.55 -11.90
N LEU A 314 -15.64 -7.42 -10.77
CA LEU A 314 -16.85 -8.21 -10.49
C LEU A 314 -17.95 -8.03 -11.54
N TYR A 315 -18.10 -6.83 -12.12
CA TYR A 315 -19.12 -6.57 -13.14
C TYR A 315 -18.93 -7.40 -14.42
N ILE A 316 -17.74 -7.97 -14.63
CA ILE A 316 -17.40 -8.86 -15.75
C ILE A 316 -16.90 -10.23 -15.27
N ILE A 317 -17.23 -10.66 -14.04
CA ILE A 317 -16.75 -11.93 -13.47
C ILE A 317 -17.00 -13.16 -14.35
N ASN A 318 -18.08 -13.14 -15.15
CA ASN A 318 -18.46 -14.22 -16.07
C ASN A 318 -17.88 -14.08 -17.49
N ARG A 319 -17.04 -13.09 -17.75
CA ARG A 319 -16.34 -12.92 -19.04
C ARG A 319 -15.12 -13.84 -19.06
N SER A 320 -14.99 -14.64 -20.12
CA SER A 320 -13.75 -15.36 -20.45
C SER A 320 -13.14 -16.10 -19.25
N CYS A 321 -11.92 -15.72 -18.85
CA CYS A 321 -11.21 -16.28 -17.69
C CYS A 321 -11.12 -15.28 -16.52
N ILE A 322 -12.01 -14.28 -16.40
CA ILE A 322 -11.98 -13.31 -15.29
C ILE A 322 -12.12 -14.01 -13.93
N ARG A 323 -13.12 -14.90 -13.73
CA ARG A 323 -13.23 -15.67 -12.47
C ARG A 323 -12.00 -16.56 -12.21
N TRP A 324 -11.39 -17.11 -13.25
CA TRP A 324 -10.16 -17.87 -13.12
C TRP A 324 -9.05 -17.01 -12.51
N THR A 325 -8.80 -15.84 -13.09
CA THR A 325 -7.77 -14.93 -12.59
C THR A 325 -8.10 -14.37 -11.21
N TYR A 326 -9.38 -14.13 -10.92
CA TYR A 326 -9.85 -13.73 -9.59
C TYR A 326 -9.43 -14.72 -8.50
N TYR A 327 -9.60 -16.03 -8.75
CA TYR A 327 -9.26 -17.08 -7.78
C TYR A 327 -7.76 -17.34 -7.67
N GLU A 328 -6.98 -17.13 -8.74
CA GLU A 328 -5.57 -17.55 -8.77
C GLU A 328 -4.56 -16.52 -8.24
N LEU A 329 -4.95 -15.25 -8.18
CA LEU A 329 -4.09 -14.14 -7.74
C LEU A 329 -3.94 -14.13 -6.21
N ASN A 330 -2.91 -14.82 -5.72
CA ASN A 330 -2.56 -14.87 -4.31
C ASN A 330 -1.42 -13.89 -3.97
N LEU A 331 -1.48 -13.29 -2.79
CA LEU A 331 -0.40 -12.45 -2.25
C LEU A 331 0.55 -13.29 -1.41
N PHE A 332 1.81 -13.39 -1.84
CA PHE A 332 2.91 -13.97 -1.09
C PHE A 332 3.62 -12.84 -0.34
N GLY A 333 3.24 -12.58 0.90
CA GLY A 333 3.61 -11.35 1.60
C GLY A 333 2.72 -11.08 2.80
N ASP A 334 3.14 -10.12 3.63
CA ASP A 334 2.28 -9.57 4.67
C ASP A 334 1.24 -8.62 4.03
N PRO A 335 -0.07 -8.91 4.15
CA PRO A 335 -1.12 -8.12 3.52
C PRO A 335 -1.27 -6.71 4.10
N SER A 336 -0.72 -6.45 5.29
CA SER A 336 -0.77 -5.14 5.95
C SER A 336 0.34 -4.19 5.51
N VAL A 337 1.33 -4.68 4.73
CA VAL A 337 2.42 -3.84 4.25
C VAL A 337 1.89 -2.84 3.22
N GLU A 338 2.19 -1.57 3.44
CA GLU A 338 1.89 -0.50 2.51
C GLU A 338 3.05 -0.23 1.55
N PHE A 339 2.71 0.16 0.32
CA PHE A 339 3.69 0.68 -0.62
C PHE A 339 4.26 2.02 -0.15
N ARG A 340 5.57 2.19 -0.37
CA ARG A 340 6.29 3.43 -0.09
C ARG A 340 6.39 4.29 -1.35
N ILE A 341 5.26 4.85 -1.80
CA ILE A 341 5.04 5.34 -3.18
C ILE A 341 4.41 6.76 -3.27
N ASN A 342 4.77 7.67 -2.37
CA ASN A 342 4.18 9.01 -2.17
C ASN A 342 3.05 8.99 -1.13
N ASN A 343 3.37 8.44 0.03
CA ASN A 343 2.57 8.69 1.20
C ASN A 343 2.66 10.18 1.53
N ALA A 344 1.57 10.76 2.03
CA ALA A 344 1.71 12.05 2.69
C ALA A 344 2.74 11.92 3.82
N PRO A 345 3.44 13.00 4.19
CA PRO A 345 4.27 12.97 5.37
C PRO A 345 3.45 12.46 6.56
N ASP A 346 4.11 11.80 7.51
CA ASP A 346 3.46 11.38 8.74
C ASP A 346 2.76 12.56 9.40
N LYS A 347 1.65 12.27 10.08
CA LYS A 347 1.01 13.27 10.95
C LYS A 347 2.06 13.81 11.93
N PRO A 348 2.35 15.12 11.93
CA PRO A 348 3.39 15.65 12.80
C PRO A 348 3.04 15.44 14.27
N ALA A 349 4.06 15.37 15.12
CA ALA A 349 3.85 15.44 16.55
C ALA A 349 3.16 16.77 16.95
N ALA A 350 2.54 16.80 18.14
CA ALA A 350 2.04 18.04 18.70
C ALA A 350 3.18 19.08 18.76
N PRO A 351 2.94 20.34 18.32
CA PRO A 351 4.00 21.34 18.29
C PRO A 351 4.55 21.58 19.70
N SER A 352 5.84 21.88 19.79
CA SER A 352 6.55 22.10 21.06
C SER A 352 6.87 23.58 21.24
N GLY A 353 6.61 24.12 22.44
CA GLY A 353 6.86 25.52 22.75
C GLY A 353 6.19 25.96 24.05
N PRO A 354 6.24 27.27 24.37
CA PRO A 354 5.64 27.80 25.60
C PRO A 354 4.12 27.57 25.65
N SER A 355 3.61 27.02 26.75
CA SER A 355 2.15 26.89 26.99
C SER A 355 1.50 28.18 27.52
N GLN A 356 2.31 29.22 27.74
CA GLN A 356 1.87 30.56 28.12
C GLN A 356 2.62 31.61 27.31
N ALA A 357 1.90 32.56 26.73
CA ALA A 357 2.44 33.67 25.96
C ALA A 357 1.90 34.99 26.51
N LYS A 358 2.70 36.04 26.73
CA LYS A 358 2.09 37.35 27.06
C LYS A 358 1.41 37.92 25.82
N ALA A 359 0.35 38.69 26.04
CA ALA A 359 -0.31 39.37 24.92
C ALA A 359 0.69 40.26 24.15
N GLY A 360 0.75 40.08 22.83
CA GLY A 360 1.69 40.78 21.93
C GLY A 360 3.15 40.30 22.00
N GLU A 361 3.48 39.31 22.84
CA GLU A 361 4.81 38.69 22.88
C GLU A 361 4.91 37.60 21.80
N GLU A 362 5.94 37.70 20.95
CA GLU A 362 6.25 36.70 19.93
C GLU A 362 6.80 35.44 20.61
N CYS A 363 6.16 34.30 20.36
CA CYS A 363 6.54 32.99 20.88
C CYS A 363 6.87 32.05 19.73
N THR A 364 7.99 31.33 19.86
CA THR A 364 8.43 30.34 18.88
C THR A 364 7.97 28.94 19.27
N TYR A 365 7.49 28.21 18.27
CA TYR A 365 7.07 26.82 18.37
C TYR A 365 7.83 25.99 17.34
N THR A 366 8.12 24.75 17.69
CA THR A 366 8.75 23.79 16.79
C THR A 366 7.82 22.65 16.45
N ALA A 367 8.06 22.04 15.29
CA ALA A 367 7.43 20.81 14.87
C ALA A 367 8.40 19.97 14.04
N VAL A 368 8.16 18.67 14.01
CA VAL A 368 8.93 17.72 13.20
C VAL A 368 8.00 16.61 12.76
N THR A 369 8.22 16.13 11.55
CA THR A 369 7.65 14.90 11.02
C THR A 369 8.59 14.30 9.99
N THR A 370 8.26 13.09 9.56
CA THR A 370 8.96 12.35 8.51
C THR A 370 8.05 12.16 7.32
N ASP A 371 8.68 11.99 6.17
CA ASP A 371 8.08 11.51 4.94
C ASP A 371 8.77 10.18 4.66
N ILE A 372 7.98 9.14 4.40
CA ILE A 372 8.49 7.77 4.31
C ILE A 372 9.30 7.57 3.02
N GLU A 373 9.08 8.38 1.97
CA GLU A 373 9.92 8.44 0.78
C GLU A 373 11.13 9.38 0.96
N GLY A 374 11.16 10.13 2.07
CA GLY A 374 12.10 11.19 2.41
C GLY A 374 12.02 12.37 1.48
N ASP A 375 10.86 12.58 0.89
CA ASP A 375 10.60 13.81 0.20
C ASP A 375 10.72 14.99 1.16
N LYS A 376 11.18 16.12 0.61
CA LYS A 376 11.29 17.32 1.42
C LYS A 376 9.90 17.78 1.85
N ILE A 377 9.82 18.30 3.06
CA ILE A 377 8.56 18.58 3.73
C ILE A 377 8.35 20.08 3.87
N TYR A 378 7.13 20.53 3.64
CA TYR A 378 6.65 21.84 4.05
C TYR A 378 5.74 21.71 5.27
N TYR A 379 5.75 22.71 6.15
CA TYR A 379 4.90 22.76 7.34
C TYR A 379 3.98 23.97 7.32
N MET A 380 2.77 23.82 7.87
CA MET A 380 1.83 24.91 8.06
C MET A 380 1.29 24.89 9.48
N PHE A 381 1.42 26.02 10.18
CA PHE A 381 0.92 26.22 11.54
C PHE A 381 -0.47 26.86 11.50
N ASP A 382 -1.43 26.28 12.23
CA ASP A 382 -2.68 26.93 12.62
C ASP A 382 -2.50 27.46 14.05
N TRP A 383 -2.58 28.78 14.20
CA TRP A 383 -2.32 29.45 15.48
C TRP A 383 -3.52 29.47 16.41
N GLY A 384 -4.65 28.88 16.01
CA GLY A 384 -5.86 28.76 16.83
C GLY A 384 -6.64 30.06 17.03
N ASP A 385 -6.24 31.15 16.37
CA ASP A 385 -6.90 32.45 16.39
C ASP A 385 -7.58 32.80 15.05
N GLY A 386 -7.60 31.85 14.11
CA GLY A 386 -8.09 32.02 12.75
C GLY A 386 -7.02 32.43 11.74
N SER A 387 -5.77 32.65 12.17
CA SER A 387 -4.62 32.85 11.29
C SER A 387 -3.80 31.58 11.14
N MET A 388 -3.12 31.47 9.99
CA MET A 388 -2.21 30.39 9.64
C MET A 388 -0.89 30.96 9.15
N SER A 389 0.19 30.20 9.29
CA SER A 389 1.43 30.52 8.59
C SER A 389 1.30 30.25 7.10
N ASP A 390 2.24 30.78 6.30
CA ASP A 390 2.52 30.20 4.99
C ASP A 390 3.07 28.77 5.14
N TRP A 391 3.16 28.05 4.02
CA TRP A 391 3.91 26.79 3.96
C TRP A 391 5.40 27.07 4.12
N LEU A 392 5.96 26.67 5.25
CA LEU A 392 7.37 26.82 5.60
C LEU A 392 8.15 25.63 5.04
N GLY A 393 9.17 25.88 4.22
CA GLY A 393 10.01 24.83 3.65
C GLY A 393 10.50 25.16 2.23
N PRO A 394 11.00 24.17 1.50
CA PRO A 394 11.06 22.74 1.87
C PRO A 394 12.22 22.45 2.85
N TYR A 395 11.97 21.58 3.83
CA TYR A 395 12.94 21.05 4.79
C TYR A 395 13.26 19.58 4.50
N ASP A 396 14.41 19.08 4.94
CA ASP A 396 14.68 17.64 4.82
C ASP A 396 13.71 16.84 5.70
N SER A 397 13.31 15.64 5.27
CA SER A 397 12.48 14.73 6.09
C SER A 397 13.14 14.49 7.46
N GLY A 398 12.36 14.60 8.55
CA GLY A 398 12.87 14.52 9.92
C GLY A 398 13.56 15.79 10.46
N GLN A 399 13.66 16.86 9.66
CA GLN A 399 14.20 18.14 10.12
C GLN A 399 13.15 18.92 10.94
N GLU A 400 13.55 19.38 12.13
CA GLU A 400 12.72 20.26 12.95
C GLU A 400 12.56 21.65 12.29
N VAL A 401 11.32 22.12 12.21
CA VAL A 401 10.96 23.48 11.79
C VAL A 401 10.61 24.35 12.99
N SER A 402 10.88 25.65 12.91
CA SER A 402 10.43 26.64 13.90
C SER A 402 9.60 27.73 13.26
N ALA A 403 8.49 28.10 13.89
CA ALA A 403 7.64 29.22 13.50
C ALA A 403 7.27 30.07 14.72
N SER A 404 7.12 31.37 14.53
CA SER A 404 6.79 32.31 15.60
C SER A 404 5.44 32.98 15.36
N HIS A 405 4.71 33.24 16.45
CA HIS A 405 3.45 33.98 16.42
C HIS A 405 3.21 34.75 17.73
N SER A 406 2.35 35.76 17.68
CA SER A 406 1.91 36.52 18.85
C SER A 406 0.39 36.65 18.87
N TRP A 407 -0.19 36.65 20.08
CA TRP A 407 -1.63 36.83 20.27
C TRP A 407 -1.91 38.15 20.96
N GLU A 408 -2.64 39.04 20.29
CA GLU A 408 -3.04 40.34 20.85
C GLU A 408 -4.19 40.22 21.86
N LYS A 409 -5.05 39.22 21.67
CA LYS A 409 -6.24 39.01 22.50
C LYS A 409 -5.96 38.00 23.59
N ARG A 410 -6.60 38.21 24.74
CA ARG A 410 -6.61 37.19 25.80
C ARG A 410 -7.38 35.97 25.30
N GLY A 411 -6.88 34.77 25.58
CA GLY A 411 -7.54 33.57 25.13
C GLY A 411 -6.79 32.29 25.44
N TYR A 412 -7.43 31.20 25.03
CA TYR A 412 -6.78 29.91 24.86
C TYR A 412 -6.72 29.63 23.36
N TYR A 413 -5.57 29.20 22.90
CA TYR A 413 -5.29 28.94 21.49
C TYR A 413 -4.79 27.51 21.36
N ASN A 414 -5.37 26.76 20.43
CA ASN A 414 -4.98 25.38 20.16
C ASN A 414 -4.12 25.40 18.90
N ILE A 415 -2.81 25.36 19.08
CA ILE A 415 -1.86 25.38 17.97
C ILE A 415 -1.77 23.98 17.40
N LYS A 416 -1.91 23.85 16.08
CA LYS A 416 -1.73 22.60 15.35
C LYS A 416 -0.77 22.83 14.21
N VAL A 417 -0.18 21.74 13.73
CA VAL A 417 0.65 21.75 12.54
C VAL A 417 0.16 20.66 11.59
N LYS A 418 0.28 20.91 10.29
CA LYS A 418 0.21 19.87 9.26
C LYS A 418 1.44 19.96 8.38
N ALA A 419 1.74 18.88 7.67
CA ALA A 419 2.85 18.79 6.74
C ALA A 419 2.35 18.50 5.33
N LYS A 420 3.19 18.76 4.33
CA LYS A 420 3.02 18.21 2.98
C LYS A 420 4.37 17.95 2.33
N ASP A 421 4.41 16.98 1.43
CA ASP A 421 5.60 16.71 0.63
C ASP A 421 5.78 17.76 -0.49
N VAL A 422 6.87 17.64 -1.26
CA VAL A 422 7.10 18.48 -2.47
C VAL A 422 6.10 18.20 -3.60
N ASN A 423 5.39 17.08 -3.55
CA ASN A 423 4.42 16.64 -4.55
C ASN A 423 2.99 17.10 -4.23
N GLY A 424 2.77 17.72 -3.07
CA GLY A 424 1.51 18.28 -2.62
C GLY A 424 0.63 17.36 -1.77
N ALA A 425 1.07 16.14 -1.43
CA ALA A 425 0.31 15.26 -0.52
C ALA A 425 0.39 15.81 0.90
N GLU A 426 -0.76 16.08 1.50
CA GLU A 426 -0.86 16.71 2.82
C GLU A 426 -1.18 15.68 3.90
N SER A 427 -0.57 15.84 5.07
CA SER A 427 -0.84 15.02 6.24
C SER A 427 -2.06 15.50 7.04
N ASP A 428 -2.55 14.65 7.93
CA ASP A 428 -3.49 15.05 8.97
C ASP A 428 -2.90 16.14 9.89
N TRP A 429 -3.80 16.93 10.49
CA TRP A 429 -3.40 17.87 11.54
C TRP A 429 -2.93 17.15 12.80
N SER A 430 -1.86 17.64 13.40
CA SER A 430 -1.35 17.15 14.68
C SER A 430 -2.32 17.36 15.85
N GLU A 431 -2.09 16.63 16.94
CA GLU A 431 -2.75 16.90 18.22
C GLU A 431 -2.42 18.33 18.70
N PRO A 432 -3.39 19.06 19.28
CA PRO A 432 -3.21 20.47 19.58
C PRO A 432 -2.33 20.72 20.80
N LEU A 433 -1.40 21.68 20.69
CA LEU A 433 -0.77 22.32 21.85
C LEU A 433 -1.65 23.48 22.33
N ARG A 434 -2.16 23.39 23.57
CA ARG A 434 -2.96 24.47 24.16
C ARG A 434 -2.09 25.55 24.81
N VAL A 435 -2.18 26.76 24.28
CA VAL A 435 -1.47 27.95 24.77
C VAL A 435 -2.43 28.92 25.42
N ARG A 436 -2.02 29.52 26.54
CA ARG A 436 -2.78 30.55 27.26
C ARG A 436 -2.12 31.91 27.09
N ALA A 437 -2.87 32.90 26.60
CA ALA A 437 -2.43 34.30 26.56
C ALA A 437 -3.08 35.12 27.69
N PRO A 438 -2.39 35.37 28.83
CA PRO A 438 -2.91 36.20 29.90
C PRO A 438 -2.69 37.70 29.62
N LYS A 439 -3.46 38.53 30.32
CA LYS A 439 -3.45 39.99 30.18
C LYS A 439 -2.04 40.55 30.45
N ALA A 440 -1.54 41.42 29.57
CA ALA A 440 -0.44 42.32 29.93
C ALA A 440 -0.99 43.31 30.98
N TYR A 441 -0.45 43.26 32.19
CA TYR A 441 -0.81 44.23 33.22
C TYR A 441 -0.07 45.54 32.94
N ASP A 442 -0.79 46.55 32.46
CA ASP A 442 -0.29 47.92 32.51
C ASP A 442 -0.44 48.41 33.97
N ALA A 443 0.68 48.42 34.69
CA ALA A 443 0.74 48.81 36.10
C ALA A 443 0.21 50.23 36.33
N LEU A 444 0.30 51.12 35.33
CA LEU A 444 -0.26 52.48 35.39
C LEU A 444 -1.79 52.45 35.47
N SER A 445 -2.47 51.62 34.66
CA SER A 445 -3.94 51.54 34.66
C SER A 445 -4.52 50.99 35.97
N LEU A 446 -3.77 50.12 36.68
CA LEU A 446 -4.17 49.58 37.97
C LEU A 446 -3.97 50.62 39.08
N LEU A 447 -2.84 51.35 39.04
CA LEU A 447 -2.55 52.46 39.95
C LEU A 447 -3.55 53.60 39.78
N GLU A 448 -3.91 53.97 38.55
CA GLU A 448 -4.94 54.98 38.26
C GLU A 448 -6.30 54.58 38.83
N ARG A 449 -6.73 53.33 38.63
CA ARG A 449 -7.99 52.83 39.20
C ARG A 449 -8.00 52.73 40.72
N ILE A 450 -6.86 52.37 41.32
CA ILE A 450 -6.69 52.40 42.79
C ILE A 450 -6.73 53.84 43.30
N ASN A 451 -6.11 54.78 42.59
CA ASN A 451 -6.09 56.19 42.96
C ASN A 451 -7.49 56.81 42.82
N GLU A 452 -8.22 56.55 41.74
CA GLU A 452 -9.62 56.96 41.55
C GLU A 452 -10.54 56.40 42.65
N TRP A 453 -10.36 55.12 43.00
CA TRP A 453 -11.13 54.49 44.08
C TRP A 453 -10.83 55.10 45.45
N LEU A 454 -9.56 55.36 45.77
CA LEU A 454 -9.15 56.03 47.01
C LEU A 454 -9.65 57.48 47.07
N ILE A 455 -9.60 58.22 45.96
CA ILE A 455 -10.16 59.57 45.85
C ILE A 455 -11.66 59.54 46.11
N SER A 456 -12.39 58.55 45.57
CA SER A 456 -13.83 58.42 45.76
C SER A 456 -14.25 58.12 47.20
N LEU A 457 -13.40 57.44 47.98
CA LEU A 457 -13.68 57.03 49.35
C LEU A 457 -13.19 58.03 50.39
N PHE A 458 -12.07 58.72 50.14
CA PHE A 458 -11.37 59.50 51.16
C PHE A 458 -11.04 60.94 50.75
N GLY A 459 -11.28 61.35 49.50
CA GLY A 459 -11.03 62.72 49.03
C GLY A 459 -9.56 63.16 49.06
N ILE A 460 -8.61 62.21 49.13
CA ILE A 460 -7.17 62.46 49.21
C ILE A 460 -6.49 61.87 47.97
N GLU A 461 -5.72 62.69 47.27
CA GLU A 461 -4.84 62.28 46.16
C GLU A 461 -3.47 61.89 46.74
N LEU A 462 -3.05 60.63 46.58
CA LEU A 462 -1.88 60.09 47.29
C LEU A 462 -0.54 60.27 46.55
N MET A 463 -0.55 60.53 45.23
CA MET A 463 0.68 60.86 44.46
C MET A 463 0.37 61.79 43.28
N PRO A 464 1.16 62.85 43.06
CA PRO A 464 1.11 63.59 41.81
C PRO A 464 1.69 62.71 40.70
N LEU A 465 0.88 62.39 39.68
CA LEU A 465 1.36 61.73 38.45
C LEU A 465 2.49 62.57 37.83
N PRO A 466 3.66 61.99 37.51
CA PRO A 466 4.73 62.73 36.87
C PRO A 466 4.39 62.94 35.39
N PHE A 467 4.02 64.18 35.07
CA PHE A 467 3.90 64.81 33.75
C PHE A 467 2.72 64.39 32.85
N LYS A 468 2.02 65.43 32.38
CA LYS A 468 1.14 65.46 31.20
C LYS A 468 1.98 65.62 29.94
#